data_AF-A0A7J4IP65-F1
#
_entry.id   AF-A0A7J4IP65-F1
#
_cell.length_a   1.000
_cell.length_b   1.000
_cell.length_c   1.000
_cell.angle_alpha   90.00
_cell.angle_beta   90.00
_cell.angle_gamma   90.00
#
_symmetry.space_group_name_H-M   'P 1'
#
loop_
_entity.id
_entity.type
_entity.pdbx_description
1 polymer ?
#
loop_
_entity_poly.entity_id
_entity_poly.type
_entity_poly.pdbx_seq_one_letter_code
_entity_poly.pdbx_strand_id
1 'polypeptide(L)'
;MESLQEDEQIIVQDTGKSDFFGKGTLYLTTRRLVFEVGEGGLLSRSTETRIDQPVESISSFSAAGRRILVVHFEGNMEPSTLHIDNPEKWETAIRSVMVMSGGT
;
A
#
# COMPACT_ATOMS: atom_id res chain seq x y z
N MET A 1 3.33 -5.24 -13.76
CA MET A 1 3.47 -5.98 -12.50
C MET A 1 4.70 -6.87 -12.64
N GLU A 2 5.79 -6.51 -11.96
CA GLU A 2 6.85 -7.49 -11.74
C GLU A 2 6.24 -8.68 -10.99
N SER A 3 6.54 -9.89 -11.43
CA SER A 3 6.06 -11.11 -10.78
C SER A 3 6.38 -11.07 -9.29
N LEU A 4 5.45 -11.52 -8.45
CA LEU A 4 5.72 -11.77 -7.04
C LEU A 4 6.97 -12.66 -6.95
N GLN A 5 7.86 -12.35 -6.01
CA GLN A 5 9.00 -13.24 -5.74
C GLN A 5 8.47 -14.60 -5.22
N GLU A 6 9.29 -15.65 -5.33
CA GLU A 6 8.85 -17.04 -5.12
C GLU A 6 8.18 -17.31 -3.75
N ASP A 7 8.54 -16.52 -2.73
CA ASP A 7 7.97 -16.58 -1.36
C ASP A 7 7.12 -15.35 -0.97
N GLU A 8 6.80 -14.48 -1.94
CA GLU A 8 6.01 -13.27 -1.69
C GLU A 8 4.51 -13.58 -1.78
N GLN A 9 3.77 -13.36 -0.69
CA GLN A 9 2.34 -13.62 -0.62
C GLN A 9 1.56 -12.34 -0.34
N ILE A 10 0.40 -12.18 -0.97
CA ILE A 10 -0.53 -11.08 -0.69
C ILE A 10 -1.24 -11.37 0.64
N ILE A 11 -1.09 -10.48 1.60
CA ILE A 11 -1.70 -10.55 2.94
C ILE A 11 -3.04 -9.82 2.95
N VAL A 12 -3.09 -8.62 2.36
CA VAL A 12 -4.31 -7.84 2.18
C VAL A 12 -4.32 -7.20 0.80
N GLN A 13 -5.49 -7.18 0.18
CA GLN A 13 -5.77 -6.45 -1.03
C GLN A 13 -7.12 -5.75 -0.87
N ASP A 14 -7.19 -4.47 -1.20
CA ASP A 14 -8.44 -3.70 -1.22
C ASP A 14 -8.37 -2.63 -2.32
N THR A 15 -9.54 -2.11 -2.72
CA THR A 15 -9.59 -0.90 -3.56
C THR A 15 -9.33 0.32 -2.69
N GLY A 16 -8.57 1.28 -3.20
CA GLY A 16 -8.26 2.52 -2.49
C GLY A 16 -8.20 3.73 -3.42
N LYS A 17 -8.06 4.90 -2.82
CA LYS A 17 -7.79 6.14 -3.54
C LYS A 17 -6.65 6.90 -2.88
N SER A 18 -5.69 7.37 -3.65
CA SER A 18 -4.70 8.36 -3.22
C SER A 18 -5.19 9.76 -3.61
N ASP A 19 -4.90 10.77 -2.78
CA ASP A 19 -5.15 12.16 -3.12
C ASP A 19 -4.31 12.64 -4.31
N PHE A 20 -3.14 12.02 -4.53
CA PHE A 20 -2.21 12.39 -5.61
C PHE A 20 -2.43 11.56 -6.88
N PHE A 21 -2.70 10.26 -6.74
CA PHE A 21 -2.70 9.33 -7.88
C PHE A 21 -4.10 8.89 -8.33
N GLY A 22 -5.15 9.21 -7.57
CA GLY A 22 -6.51 8.77 -7.88
C GLY A 22 -6.82 7.36 -7.40
N LYS A 23 -7.78 6.69 -8.05
CA LYS A 23 -8.29 5.38 -7.63
C LYS A 23 -7.39 4.25 -8.12
N GLY A 24 -7.20 3.25 -7.27
CA GLY A 24 -6.34 2.12 -7.55
C GLY A 24 -6.62 0.90 -6.68
N THR A 25 -5.78 -0.10 -6.81
CA THR A 25 -5.74 -1.29 -5.95
C THR A 25 -4.52 -1.19 -5.06
N LEU A 26 -4.73 -1.37 -3.76
CA LEU A 26 -3.68 -1.40 -2.75
C LEU A 26 -3.43 -2.86 -2.36
N TYR A 27 -2.18 -3.25 -2.33
CA TYR A 27 -1.72 -4.57 -1.92
C TYR A 27 -0.71 -4.42 -0.78
N LEU A 28 -0.87 -5.23 0.26
CA LEU A 28 0.16 -5.51 1.23
C LEU A 28 0.60 -6.95 1.02
N THR A 29 1.89 -7.15 0.76
CA THR A 29 2.49 -8.47 0.68
C THR A 29 3.30 -8.75 1.95
N THR A 30 3.86 -9.96 2.04
CA THR A 30 4.85 -10.31 3.07
C THR A 30 6.13 -9.47 3.01
N ARG A 31 6.34 -8.65 1.96
CA ARG A 31 7.58 -7.90 1.74
C ARG A 31 7.38 -6.41 1.45
N ARG A 32 6.31 -6.01 0.78
CA ARG A 32 6.12 -4.64 0.28
C ARG A 32 4.66 -4.20 0.31
N LEU A 33 4.49 -2.88 0.29
CA LEU A 33 3.23 -2.21 0.04
C LEU A 33 3.24 -1.69 -1.41
N VAL A 34 2.21 -2.04 -2.16
CA VAL A 34 2.07 -1.71 -3.57
C VAL A 34 0.75 -0.98 -3.81
N PHE A 35 0.77 0.13 -4.53
CA PHE A 35 -0.43 0.82 -5.00
C PHE A 35 -0.41 0.95 -6.52
N GLU A 36 -1.34 0.27 -7.18
CA GLU A 36 -1.50 0.29 -8.64
C GLU A 36 -2.70 1.16 -9.01
N VAL A 37 -2.51 2.10 -9.93
CA VAL A 37 -3.60 2.90 -10.50
C VAL A 37 -3.89 2.46 -11.92
N GLY A 38 -5.17 2.43 -12.27
CA GLY A 38 -5.57 2.21 -13.65
C GLY A 38 -5.36 3.48 -14.47
N GLU A 39 -4.57 3.40 -15.53
CA GLU A 39 -4.38 4.48 -16.50
C GLU A 39 -5.06 4.15 -17.84
N GLY A 40 -5.62 5.18 -18.46
CA GLY A 40 -6.17 5.15 -19.82
C GLY A 40 -7.71 5.11 -19.91
N GLY A 41 -8.21 5.40 -21.12
CA GLY A 41 -9.63 5.50 -21.43
C GLY A 41 -10.34 4.16 -21.60
N LEU A 42 -11.61 4.19 -21.99
CA LEU A 42 -12.49 3.02 -22.12
C LEU A 42 -11.89 1.84 -22.94
N LEU A 43 -10.95 2.14 -23.84
CA LEU A 43 -10.36 1.20 -24.81
C LEU A 43 -8.91 0.81 -24.52
N SER A 44 -8.25 1.44 -23.55
CA SER A 44 -6.86 1.12 -23.17
C SER A 44 -6.77 1.20 -21.65
N ARG A 45 -6.82 0.04 -20.98
CA ARG A 45 -6.58 -0.07 -19.54
C ARG A 45 -5.17 -0.63 -19.34
N SER A 46 -4.23 0.24 -18.99
CA SER A 46 -2.94 -0.16 -18.42
C SER A 46 -2.97 0.07 -16.91
N THR A 47 -2.19 -0.69 -16.16
CA THR A 47 -1.96 -0.42 -14.74
C THR A 47 -0.56 0.17 -14.56
N GLU A 48 -0.48 1.25 -13.79
CA GLU A 48 0.80 1.86 -13.40
C GLU A 48 0.98 1.71 -11.88
N THR A 49 2.16 1.25 -11.47
CA THR A 49 2.54 1.16 -10.06
C THR A 49 3.02 2.52 -9.57
N ARG A 50 2.30 3.11 -8.62
CA ARG A 50 2.61 4.44 -8.04
C ARG A 50 3.30 4.36 -6.69
N ILE A 51 3.06 3.28 -5.96
CA ILE A 51 3.81 2.93 -4.75
C ILE A 51 4.28 1.50 -4.94
N ASP A 52 5.57 1.27 -4.76
CA ASP A 52 6.19 -0.04 -4.61
C ASP A 52 7.33 0.17 -3.61
N GLN A 53 7.06 -0.14 -2.34
CA GLN A 53 7.97 0.14 -1.25
C GLN A 53 8.05 -1.06 -0.30
N PRO A 54 9.26 -1.46 0.13
CA PRO A 54 9.41 -2.49 1.15
C PRO A 54 8.64 -2.13 2.42
N VAL A 55 8.10 -3.12 3.13
CA VAL A 55 7.44 -2.90 4.43
C VAL A 55 8.45 -2.39 5.46
N GLU A 56 9.71 -2.81 5.35
CA GLU A 56 10.81 -2.33 6.20
C GLU A 56 11.12 -0.84 6.03
N SER A 57 10.75 -0.22 4.89
CA SER A 57 10.94 1.22 4.70
C SER A 57 9.81 2.04 5.30
N ILE A 58 8.78 1.43 5.92
CA ILE A 58 7.71 2.17 6.58
C ILE A 58 8.22 2.68 7.93
N SER A 59 8.41 4.00 8.02
CA SER A 59 8.86 4.68 9.25
C SER A 59 7.72 4.89 10.24
N SER A 60 6.50 5.14 9.74
CA SER A 60 5.29 5.22 10.57
C SER A 60 4.04 4.96 9.75
N PHE A 61 2.99 4.49 10.41
CA PHE A 61 1.68 4.26 9.80
C PHE A 61 0.57 4.41 10.84
N SER A 62 -0.60 4.88 10.41
CA SER A 62 -1.78 4.96 11.28
C SER A 62 -3.08 4.96 10.51
N ALA A 63 -4.11 4.36 11.09
CA ALA A 63 -5.49 4.59 10.71
C ALA A 63 -5.95 5.96 11.25
N ALA A 64 -6.34 6.87 10.35
CA ALA A 64 -6.88 8.17 10.68
C ALA A 64 -8.38 8.23 10.35
N GLY A 65 -9.22 8.37 11.37
CA GLY A 65 -10.67 8.38 11.19
C GLY A 65 -11.21 7.09 10.57
N ARG A 66 -12.33 7.18 9.85
CA ARG A 66 -13.05 5.98 9.36
C ARG A 66 -12.49 5.36 8.08
N ARG A 67 -11.71 6.12 7.30
CA ARG A 67 -11.39 5.76 5.91
C ARG A 67 -10.00 6.14 5.45
N ILE A 68 -9.12 6.61 6.33
CA ILE A 68 -7.81 7.09 5.92
C ILE A 68 -6.75 6.20 6.55
N LEU A 69 -5.84 5.72 5.72
CA LEU A 69 -4.57 5.14 6.12
C LEU A 69 -3.47 6.12 5.73
N VAL A 70 -2.67 6.52 6.71
CA VAL A 70 -1.49 7.34 6.49
C VAL A 70 -0.28 6.43 6.62
N VAL A 71 0.60 6.42 5.61
CA VAL A 71 1.85 5.65 5.61
C VAL A 71 3.00 6.58 5.28
N HIS A 72 4.00 6.63 6.15
CA HIS A 72 5.23 7.38 5.93
C HIS A 72 6.35 6.39 5.66
N PHE A 73 7.06 6.59 4.55
CA PHE A 73 8.25 5.82 4.20
C PHE A 73 9.51 6.61 4.56
N GLU A 74 10.58 5.90 4.91
CA GLU A 74 11.91 6.47 5.09
C GLU A 74 12.36 7.20 3.81
N GLY A 75 12.99 8.37 3.98
CA GLY A 75 13.46 9.19 2.86
C GLY A 75 12.37 10.02 2.17
N ASN A 76 11.08 9.76 2.40
CA ASN A 76 10.01 10.60 1.88
C ASN A 76 9.78 11.83 2.76
N MET A 77 9.65 13.00 2.13
CA MET A 77 9.39 14.27 2.84
C MET A 77 7.97 14.33 3.40
N GLU A 78 6.98 13.79 2.67
CA GLU A 78 5.57 13.79 3.07
C GLU A 78 5.03 12.35 3.15
N PRO A 79 4.06 12.08 4.05
CA PRO A 79 3.40 10.79 4.12
C PRO A 79 2.44 10.57 2.96
N SER A 80 2.24 9.31 2.59
CA SER A 80 1.21 8.89 1.65
C SER A 80 -0.13 8.74 2.36
N THR A 81 -1.13 9.47 1.88
CA THR A 81 -2.53 9.39 2.35
C THR A 81 -3.35 8.51 1.41
N LEU A 82 -3.91 7.43 1.94
CA LEU A 82 -4.71 6.45 1.21
C LEU A 82 -6.12 6.36 1.81
N HIS A 83 -7.12 6.57 0.97
CA HIS A 83 -8.53 6.44 1.31
C HIS A 83 -9.00 5.02 1.03
N ILE A 84 -9.30 4.25 2.08
CA ILE A 84 -9.67 2.83 2.03
C ILE A 84 -10.82 2.55 3.01
N ASP A 85 -11.59 1.49 2.77
CA ASP A 85 -12.82 1.24 3.55
C ASP A 85 -12.57 0.77 4.99
N ASN A 86 -11.45 0.10 5.26
CA ASN A 86 -11.11 -0.39 6.59
C ASN A 86 -9.63 -0.12 6.93
N PRO A 87 -9.29 1.10 7.36
CA PRO A 87 -7.90 1.45 7.64
C PRO A 87 -7.32 0.71 8.87
N GLU A 88 -8.14 0.33 9.85
CA GLU A 88 -7.70 -0.44 11.03
C GLU A 88 -7.23 -1.86 10.67
N LYS A 89 -7.92 -2.52 9.72
CA LYS A 89 -7.47 -3.79 9.14
C LYS A 89 -6.08 -3.65 8.52
N TRP A 90 -5.84 -2.56 7.78
CA TRP A 90 -4.56 -2.30 7.15
C TRP A 90 -3.47 -1.97 8.15
N GLU A 91 -3.75 -1.15 9.15
CA GLU A 91 -2.80 -0.87 10.24
C GLU A 91 -2.38 -2.17 10.95
N THR A 92 -3.36 -3.02 11.29
CA THR A 92 -3.10 -4.32 11.94
C THR A 92 -2.26 -5.25 11.04
N ALA A 93 -2.57 -5.28 9.73
CA ALA A 93 -1.84 -6.11 8.78
C ALA A 93 -0.40 -5.63 8.58
N ILE A 94 -0.17 -4.32 8.41
CA ILE A 94 1.18 -3.73 8.29
C ILE A 94 2.00 -4.04 9.54
N ARG A 95 1.41 -3.82 10.73
CA ARG A 95 2.05 -4.15 12.01
C ARG A 95 2.45 -5.62 12.10
N SER A 96 1.56 -6.53 11.65
CA SER A 96 1.83 -7.97 11.68
C SER A 96 2.98 -8.35 10.74
N VAL A 97 3.01 -7.79 9.52
CA VAL A 97 4.09 -8.05 8.56
C VAL A 97 5.43 -7.51 9.08
N MET A 98 5.46 -6.29 9.64
CA MET A 98 6.69 -5.73 10.22
C MET A 98 7.28 -6.60 11.34
N VAL A 99 6.43 -7.13 12.23
CA VAL A 99 6.86 -8.06 13.29
C VAL A 99 7.42 -9.36 12.72
N MET A 100 6.78 -9.91 11.68
CA MET A 100 7.25 -11.13 11.01
C MET A 100 8.57 -10.92 10.26
N SER A 101 8.81 -9.73 9.72
CA SER A 101 10.05 -9.37 9.01
C SER A 101 11.20 -8.96 9.92
N GLY A 102 10.99 -8.92 11.25
CA GLY A 102 12.03 -8.54 12.22
C GLY A 102 12.28 -7.03 12.33
N GLY A 103 11.36 -6.19 11.83
CA GLY A 103 11.41 -4.74 12.02
C GLY A 103 10.79 -4.37 13.37
N THR A 104 11.62 -3.85 14.28
CA THR A 104 11.21 -3.31 15.59
C THR A 104 11.33 -1.80 15.64
#